data_AF-A0A9Q3QDZ7-F1
#
_entry.id   AF-A0A9Q3QDZ7-F1
#
_cell.length_a   1.000
_cell.length_b   1.000
_cell.length_c   1.000
_cell.angle_alpha   90.00
_cell.angle_beta   90.00
_cell.angle_gamma   90.00
#
_symmetry.space_group_name_H-M   'P 1'
#
loop_
_entity.id
_entity.type
_entity.pdbx_description
1 polymer ?
#
loop_
_entity_poly.entity_id
_entity_poly.type
_entity_poly.pdbx_seq_one_letter_code
_entity_poly.pdbx_strand_id
1 'polypeptide(L)'
;MKLHRIIRHIGIYEYPRMPFGINNEPAHFQSIMDTIYQEEILDGWMVVYIDDIIIYSEPWEDDVQYIERVLSKCTPINLKISLKKCNFGQQKLLALGHKVRGLSLAIDQNKVAAVLKNPVPRKIKEIKSFLGFSSYYRDHIKLFCPHN
;
A
#
# COMPACT_ATOMS: atom_id res chain seq x y z
N MET A 1 -13.84 6.04 20.57
CA MET A 1 -12.52 5.43 20.28
C MET A 1 -11.90 4.98 21.60
N LYS A 2 -11.75 3.66 21.87
CA LYS A 2 -11.06 3.19 23.09
C LYS A 2 -9.55 3.36 22.89
N LEU A 3 -8.94 4.32 23.59
CA LEU A 3 -7.50 4.53 23.56
C LEU A 3 -6.80 3.31 24.16
N HIS A 4 -5.79 2.78 23.45
CA HIS A 4 -5.06 1.62 23.90
C HIS A 4 -4.13 2.00 25.06
N ARG A 5 -4.16 1.18 26.12
CA ARG A 5 -3.40 1.41 27.35
C ARG A 5 -2.19 0.48 27.44
N ILE A 6 -1.08 0.99 27.94
CA ILE A 6 0.09 0.19 28.36
C ILE A 6 0.19 0.24 29.87
N ILE A 7 0.35 -0.92 30.49
CA ILE A 7 0.65 -1.05 31.91
C ILE A 7 2.17 -1.16 32.07
N ARG A 8 2.75 -0.25 32.86
CA ARG A 8 4.16 -0.29 33.30
C ARG A 8 4.20 -0.48 34.82
N HIS A 9 5.36 -0.87 35.35
CA HIS A 9 5.57 -1.07 36.80
C HIS A 9 5.33 0.19 37.65
N ILE A 10 5.29 1.38 37.04
CA ILE A 10 5.02 2.68 37.69
C ILE A 10 3.66 3.29 37.35
N GLY A 11 2.80 2.63 36.55
CA GLY A 11 1.49 3.17 36.22
C GLY A 11 0.94 2.77 34.84
N ILE A 12 -0.23 3.33 34.51
CA ILE A 12 -0.96 3.06 33.27
C ILE A 12 -0.86 4.29 32.35
N TYR A 13 -0.45 4.07 31.11
CA TYR A 13 -0.29 5.11 30.08
C TYR A 13 -1.23 4.84 28.92
N GLU A 14 -1.74 5.89 28.28
CA GLU A 14 -2.59 5.78 27.09
C GLU A 14 -1.91 6.40 25.87
N TYR A 15 -2.15 5.80 24.70
CA TYR A 15 -1.66 6.37 23.45
C TYR A 15 -2.58 7.47 22.92
N PRO A 16 -2.07 8.68 22.60
CA PRO A 16 -2.87 9.75 22.01
C PRO A 16 -3.10 9.59 20.50
N ARG A 17 -2.37 8.67 19.86
CA ARG A 17 -2.42 8.32 18.44
C ARG A 17 -2.43 6.81 18.28
N MET A 18 -2.78 6.30 17.10
CA MET A 18 -2.70 4.87 16.82
C MET A 18 -1.25 4.37 17.01
N PRO A 19 -1.00 3.39 17.90
CA PRO A 19 0.33 2.81 18.04
C PRO A 19 0.56 1.70 17.02
N PHE A 20 1.82 1.52 16.63
CA PHE A 20 2.24 0.46 15.74
C PHE A 20 1.99 -0.93 16.32
N GLY A 21 1.55 -1.87 15.47
CA GLY A 21 1.44 -3.30 15.81
C GLY A 21 0.05 -3.74 16.26
N ILE A 22 -0.97 -2.90 16.04
CA ILE A 22 -2.37 -3.31 16.18
C ILE A 22 -2.81 -3.97 14.87
N ASN A 23 -3.44 -5.14 14.96
CA ASN A 23 -3.85 -5.93 13.78
C ASN A 23 -4.70 -5.15 12.74
N ASN A 24 -5.48 -4.15 13.18
CA ASN A 24 -6.36 -3.36 12.31
C ASN A 24 -5.80 -1.99 11.90
N GLU A 25 -4.60 -1.63 12.33
CA GLU A 25 -3.99 -0.34 12.02
C GLU A 25 -3.84 -0.10 10.51
N PRO A 26 -3.29 -1.04 9.71
CA PRO A 26 -3.13 -0.82 8.28
C PRO A 26 -4.46 -0.61 7.54
N ALA A 27 -5.49 -1.36 7.91
CA ALA A 27 -6.82 -1.24 7.30
C ALA A 27 -7.49 0.09 7.65
N HIS A 28 -7.31 0.57 8.88
CA HIS A 28 -7.83 1.87 9.29
C HIS A 28 -7.09 3.02 8.59
N PHE A 29 -5.77 2.93 8.48
CA PHE A 29 -4.96 3.91 7.77
C PHE A 29 -5.32 3.96 6.28
N GLN A 30 -5.44 2.80 5.62
CA GLN A 30 -5.90 2.70 4.23
C GLN A 30 -7.27 3.38 4.06
N SER A 31 -8.25 3.10 4.91
CA SER A 31 -9.57 3.71 4.82
C SER A 31 -9.55 5.24 4.95
N ILE A 32 -8.70 5.78 5.81
CA ILE A 32 -8.49 7.23 5.93
C ILE A 32 -7.91 7.79 4.62
N MET A 33 -6.86 7.15 4.09
CA MET A 33 -6.20 7.57 2.87
C MET A 33 -7.13 7.49 1.65
N ASP A 34 -7.91 6.41 1.52
CA ASP A 34 -8.91 6.22 0.46
C ASP A 34 -9.97 7.33 0.50
N THR A 35 -10.33 7.80 1.71
CA THR A 35 -11.30 8.91 1.87
C THR A 35 -10.69 10.25 1.47
N ILE A 36 -9.43 10.50 1.80
CA ILE A 36 -8.73 11.76 1.49
C ILE A 36 -8.47 11.89 -0.02
N TYR A 37 -8.03 10.80 -0.64
CA TYR A 37 -7.59 10.74 -2.03
C TYR A 37 -8.59 10.08 -2.98
N GLN A 38 -9.86 9.97 -2.57
CA GLN A 38 -10.90 9.28 -3.33
C GLN A 38 -10.99 9.80 -4.76
N GLU A 39 -10.99 11.12 -4.93
CA GLU A 39 -11.10 11.78 -6.24
C GLU A 39 -9.90 11.42 -7.13
N GLU A 40 -8.69 11.53 -6.59
CA GLU A 40 -7.45 11.26 -7.31
C GLU A 40 -7.28 9.77 -7.69
N ILE A 41 -7.77 8.88 -6.84
CA ILE A 41 -7.82 7.44 -7.12
C ILE A 41 -8.83 7.15 -8.23
N LEU A 42 -10.01 7.78 -8.21
CA LEU A 42 -11.04 7.61 -9.23
C LEU A 42 -10.61 8.19 -10.59
N ASP A 43 -9.88 9.30 -10.58
CA ASP A 43 -9.30 9.91 -11.78
C ASP A 43 -8.15 9.06 -12.36
N GLY A 44 -7.67 8.06 -11.62
CA GLY A 44 -6.73 7.04 -12.09
C GLY A 44 -5.26 7.45 -12.10
N TRP A 45 -4.93 8.69 -11.71
CA TRP A 45 -3.55 9.16 -11.66
C TRP A 45 -2.87 8.93 -10.30
N MET A 46 -3.60 8.46 -9.29
CA MET A 46 -3.04 8.13 -7.97
C MET A 46 -3.40 6.71 -7.52
N VAL A 47 -2.46 6.04 -6.86
CA VAL A 47 -2.70 4.83 -6.07
C VAL A 47 -2.15 5.02 -4.67
N VAL A 48 -2.94 4.68 -3.66
CA VAL A 48 -2.50 4.68 -2.26
C VAL A 48 -2.50 3.27 -1.70
N TYR A 49 -1.42 2.87 -1.06
CA TYR A 49 -1.29 1.58 -0.40
C TYR A 49 -0.64 1.74 0.97
N ILE A 50 -1.44 1.57 2.02
CA ILE A 50 -1.06 1.79 3.42
C ILE A 50 -0.31 3.12 3.52
N ASP A 51 1.01 3.10 3.70
CA ASP A 51 1.84 4.29 3.92
C ASP A 51 2.39 4.93 2.62
N ASP A 52 2.25 4.26 1.48
CA ASP A 52 2.84 4.67 0.20
C ASP A 52 1.80 5.34 -0.71
N ILE A 53 2.14 6.54 -1.21
CA ILE A 53 1.37 7.25 -2.25
C ILE A 53 2.16 7.18 -3.55
N ILE A 54 1.52 6.69 -4.61
CA ILE A 54 2.08 6.57 -5.95
C ILE A 54 1.31 7.51 -6.87
N ILE A 55 2.04 8.35 -7.60
CA ILE A 55 1.50 9.32 -8.54
C ILE A 55 1.96 8.93 -9.94
N TYR A 56 1.04 8.97 -10.91
CA TYR A 56 1.31 8.81 -12.33
C TYR A 56 1.02 10.12 -13.04
N SER A 57 1.97 10.59 -13.85
CA SER A 57 1.74 11.69 -14.78
C SER A 57 2.17 11.28 -16.18
N GLU A 58 1.39 11.71 -17.16
CA GLU A 58 1.74 11.67 -18.57
C GLU A 58 0.99 12.83 -19.24
N PRO A 59 1.65 13.98 -19.51
CA PRO A 59 3.09 14.22 -19.56
C PRO A 59 3.73 14.71 -18.24
N TRP A 60 5.06 14.84 -18.21
CA TRP A 60 5.86 15.17 -17.02
C TRP A 60 5.51 16.53 -16.39
N GLU A 61 4.98 17.46 -17.18
CA GLU A 61 4.62 18.80 -16.73
C GLU A 61 3.52 18.80 -15.64
N ASP A 62 2.71 17.73 -15.57
CA ASP A 62 1.63 17.59 -14.59
C ASP A 62 2.12 17.09 -13.22
N ASP A 63 3.34 16.51 -13.16
CA ASP A 63 3.87 15.87 -11.95
C ASP A 63 3.97 16.86 -10.77
N VAL A 64 4.37 18.11 -11.05
CA VAL A 64 4.47 19.16 -10.04
C VAL A 64 3.08 19.55 -9.51
N GLN A 65 2.08 19.66 -10.39
CA GLN A 65 0.72 20.00 -10.00
C GLN A 65 0.09 18.89 -9.15
N TYR A 66 0.33 17.62 -9.50
CA TYR A 66 -0.15 16.48 -8.73
C TYR A 66 0.51 16.42 -7.36
N ILE A 67 1.83 16.62 -7.27
CA ILE A 67 2.54 16.68 -5.99
C ILE A 67 1.98 17.82 -5.11
N GLU A 68 1.77 19.00 -5.68
CA GLU A 68 1.18 20.13 -4.95
C GLU A 68 -0.22 19.81 -4.42
N ARG A 69 -1.06 19.16 -5.25
CA ARG A 69 -2.39 18.68 -4.85
C ARG A 69 -2.31 17.67 -3.70
N VAL A 70 -1.36 16.73 -3.75
CA VAL A 70 -1.14 15.76 -2.66
C VAL A 70 -0.75 16.46 -1.36
N LEU A 71 0.23 17.37 -1.42
CA LEU A 71 0.76 18.08 -0.25
C LEU A 71 -0.27 19.04 0.37
N SER A 72 -1.10 19.68 -0.46
CA SER A 72 -2.17 20.56 0.02
C SER A 72 -3.22 19.80 0.83
N LYS A 73 -3.55 18.55 0.45
CA LYS A 73 -4.43 17.67 1.22
C LYS A 73 -3.80 17.13 2.52
N CYS A 74 -2.48 16.92 2.54
CA CYS A 74 -1.75 16.46 3.75
C CYS A 74 -1.74 17.50 4.88
N THR A 75 -1.62 18.77 4.53
CA THR A 75 -1.45 19.88 5.47
C THR A 75 -2.58 20.00 6.52
N PRO A 76 -3.87 20.04 6.14
CA PRO A 76 -4.97 20.21 7.11
C PRO A 76 -5.13 19.02 8.07
N ILE A 77 -4.74 17.82 7.65
CA ILE A 77 -4.81 16.59 8.46
C ILE A 77 -3.52 16.31 9.26
N ASN A 78 -2.51 17.19 9.14
CA ASN A 78 -1.19 17.03 9.76
C ASN A 78 -0.52 15.69 9.41
N LEU A 79 -0.74 15.21 8.17
CA LEU A 79 -0.06 14.03 7.65
C LEU A 79 1.35 14.43 7.22
N LYS A 80 2.35 13.69 7.71
CA LYS A 80 3.76 14.01 7.48
C LYS A 80 4.35 13.06 6.46
N ILE A 81 4.95 13.62 5.42
CA ILE A 81 5.66 12.87 4.39
C ILE A 81 7.16 12.95 4.66
N SER A 82 7.85 11.81 4.57
CA SER A 82 9.30 11.74 4.74
C SER A 82 10.00 11.98 3.41
N LEU A 83 10.48 13.20 3.18
CA LEU A 83 11.20 13.56 1.94
C LEU A 83 12.39 12.63 1.64
N LYS A 84 13.06 12.10 2.66
CA LYS A 84 14.17 11.14 2.50
C LYS A 84 13.76 9.81 1.87
N LYS A 85 12.48 9.45 1.97
CA LYS A 85 11.89 8.23 1.42
C LYS A 85 11.09 8.50 0.14
N CYS A 86 10.99 9.75 -0.30
CA CYS A 86 10.30 10.10 -1.53
C CYS A 86 11.21 9.91 -2.74
N ASN A 87 10.64 9.33 -3.79
CA ASN A 87 11.30 9.15 -5.08
C ASN A 87 10.52 9.93 -6.13
N PHE A 88 11.17 10.92 -6.74
CA PHE A 88 10.58 11.76 -7.78
C PHE A 88 11.20 11.43 -9.14
N GLY A 89 10.44 11.65 -10.22
CA GLY A 89 10.97 11.57 -11.58
C GLY A 89 11.50 10.25 -12.06
N GLN A 90 10.92 9.19 -11.53
CA GLN A 90 11.27 7.84 -11.95
C GLN A 90 10.39 7.45 -13.14
N GLN A 91 11.01 7.25 -14.31
CA GLN A 91 10.33 6.62 -15.46
C GLN A 91 9.85 5.19 -15.16
N LYS A 92 10.40 4.56 -14.12
CA LYS A 92 10.02 3.25 -13.61
C LYS A 92 10.07 3.30 -12.09
N LEU A 93 8.92 3.36 -11.44
CA LEU A 93 8.85 3.28 -9.98
C LEU A 93 8.76 1.81 -9.57
N LEU A 94 9.66 1.39 -8.68
CA LEU A 94 9.54 0.12 -7.95
C LEU A 94 8.68 0.35 -6.70
N ALA A 95 7.37 0.44 -6.86
CA ALA A 95 6.45 0.58 -5.73
C ALA A 95 5.93 -0.80 -5.31
N LEU A 96 5.90 -1.10 -4.01
CA LEU A 96 5.37 -2.35 -3.45
C LEU A 96 6.03 -3.64 -3.99
N GLY A 97 7.25 -3.56 -4.54
CA GLY A 97 7.95 -4.67 -5.20
C GLY A 97 7.69 -4.80 -6.71
N HIS A 98 6.97 -3.85 -7.30
CA HIS A 98 6.45 -3.89 -8.66
C HIS A 98 7.12 -2.86 -9.57
N LYS A 99 7.49 -3.22 -10.81
CA LYS A 99 7.83 -2.21 -11.85
C LYS A 99 6.53 -1.62 -12.39
N VAL A 100 6.12 -0.48 -11.86
CA VAL A 100 4.92 0.18 -12.36
C VAL A 100 5.25 0.91 -13.66
N ARG A 101 4.54 0.57 -14.74
CA ARG A 101 4.57 1.28 -16.02
C ARG A 101 3.11 1.49 -16.44
N GLY A 102 2.60 2.69 -16.20
CA GLY A 102 1.17 3.00 -16.33
C GLY A 102 0.31 2.33 -15.25
N LEU A 103 -0.99 2.64 -15.26
CA LEU A 103 -2.07 2.32 -14.29
C LEU A 103 -2.18 0.88 -13.76
N SER A 104 -1.37 -0.05 -14.24
CA SER A 104 -1.38 -1.43 -13.78
C SER A 104 -0.31 -1.63 -12.71
N LEU A 105 -0.77 -1.84 -11.47
CA LEU A 105 0.02 -2.36 -10.36
C LEU A 105 0.66 -3.69 -10.83
N ALA A 106 1.87 -3.65 -11.37
CA ALA A 106 2.54 -4.86 -11.87
C ALA A 106 2.74 -5.84 -10.70
N ILE A 107 2.97 -7.14 -10.92
CA ILE A 107 3.17 -8.13 -9.84
C ILE A 107 4.58 -8.02 -9.24
N ASP A 108 4.78 -8.43 -7.97
CA ASP A 108 6.05 -8.24 -7.26
C ASP A 108 7.00 -9.29 -7.77
N GLN A 109 7.97 -8.87 -8.58
CA GLN A 109 8.86 -9.81 -9.24
C GLN A 109 9.70 -10.58 -8.21
N ASN A 110 9.95 -10.01 -7.02
CA ASN A 110 10.64 -10.71 -5.95
C ASN A 110 9.74 -11.76 -5.30
N LYS A 111 8.46 -11.47 -5.08
CA LYS A 111 7.50 -12.48 -4.57
C LYS A 111 7.20 -13.56 -5.61
N VAL A 112 7.09 -13.22 -6.90
CA VAL A 112 6.97 -14.20 -7.99
C VAL A 112 8.22 -15.06 -8.08
N ALA A 113 9.41 -14.47 -8.00
CA ALA A 113 10.66 -15.23 -7.98
C ALA A 113 10.77 -16.14 -6.75
N ALA A 114 10.30 -15.69 -5.58
CA ALA A 114 10.25 -16.52 -4.39
C ALA A 114 9.31 -17.73 -4.57
N VAL A 115 8.14 -17.52 -5.18
CA VAL A 115 7.20 -18.60 -5.50
C VAL A 115 7.76 -19.55 -6.57
N LEU A 116 8.43 -19.04 -7.61
CA LEU A 116 9.07 -19.85 -8.66
C LEU A 116 10.26 -20.67 -8.14
N LYS A 117 11.00 -20.15 -7.15
CA LYS A 117 12.13 -20.84 -6.52
C LYS A 117 11.69 -21.84 -5.44
N ASN A 118 10.50 -21.68 -4.89
CA ASN A 118 10.02 -22.58 -3.85
C ASN A 118 9.75 -23.97 -4.42
N PRO A 119 10.13 -25.03 -3.69
CA PRO A 119 9.78 -26.39 -4.09
C PRO A 119 8.26 -26.57 -4.05
N VAL A 120 7.75 -27.52 -4.83
CA VAL A 120 6.32 -27.85 -4.87
C VAL A 120 5.82 -28.13 -3.44
N PRO A 121 4.82 -27.37 -2.95
CA PRO A 121 4.38 -27.46 -1.56
C PRO A 121 3.82 -28.85 -1.27
N ARG A 122 4.27 -29.48 -0.18
CA ARG A 122 3.85 -30.83 0.22
C ARG A 122 3.01 -30.83 1.49
N LYS A 123 3.06 -29.75 2.27
CA LYS A 123 2.30 -29.61 3.52
C LYS A 123 1.07 -28.75 3.33
N ILE A 124 0.02 -29.04 4.10
CA ILE A 124 -1.25 -28.28 4.10
C ILE A 124 -1.00 -26.77 4.32
N LYS A 125 -0.08 -26.41 5.22
CA LYS A 125 0.26 -25.00 5.50
C LYS A 125 0.87 -24.30 4.29
N GLU A 126 1.74 -24.98 3.56
CA GLU A 126 2.41 -24.45 2.36
C GLU A 126 1.41 -24.31 1.21
N ILE A 127 0.53 -25.30 1.04
CA ILE A 127 -0.56 -25.26 0.04
C ILE A 127 -1.49 -24.08 0.31
N LYS A 128 -1.93 -23.88 1.57
CA LYS A 128 -2.76 -22.73 1.95
C LYS A 128 -2.06 -21.39 1.69
N SER A 129 -0.76 -21.30 1.99
CA SER A 129 0.04 -20.10 1.71
C SER A 129 0.13 -19.81 0.20
N PHE A 130 0.34 -20.83 -0.62
CA PHE A 130 0.41 -20.70 -2.08
C PHE A 130 -0.94 -20.32 -2.70
N LEU A 131 -2.03 -20.92 -2.22
CA LEU A 131 -3.40 -20.56 -2.62
C LEU A 131 -3.73 -19.12 -2.23
N GLY A 132 -3.36 -18.69 -1.03
CA GLY A 132 -3.54 -17.30 -0.59
C GLY A 132 -2.78 -16.31 -1.47
N PHE A 133 -1.53 -16.63 -1.82
CA PHE A 133 -0.75 -15.85 -2.78
C PHE A 133 -1.41 -15.78 -4.15
N SER A 134 -1.80 -16.92 -4.72
CA SER A 134 -2.41 -16.99 -6.05
C SER A 134 -3.75 -16.27 -6.10
N SER A 135 -4.55 -16.36 -5.03
CA SER A 135 -5.81 -15.63 -4.91
C SER A 135 -5.62 -14.12 -4.80
N TYR A 136 -4.55 -13.66 -4.16
CA TYR A 136 -4.23 -12.23 -4.05
C TYR A 136 -3.85 -11.63 -5.42
N TYR A 137 -3.14 -12.39 -6.27
CA TYR A 137 -2.74 -11.97 -7.61
C TYR A 137 -3.68 -12.44 -8.73
N ARG A 138 -4.91 -12.84 -8.40
CA ARG A 138 -5.88 -13.43 -9.34
C ARG A 138 -6.11 -12.59 -10.60
N ASP A 139 -6.14 -11.26 -10.48
CA ASP A 139 -6.43 -10.34 -11.59
C ASP A 139 -5.32 -10.36 -12.65
N HIS A 140 -4.14 -10.86 -12.28
CA HIS A 140 -3.00 -11.02 -13.18
C HIS A 140 -2.82 -12.46 -13.68
N ILE A 141 -3.59 -13.42 -13.18
CA ILE A 141 -3.53 -14.82 -13.59
C ILE A 141 -4.70 -15.09 -14.53
N LYS A 142 -4.41 -15.22 -15.83
CA LYS A 142 -5.43 -15.58 -16.83
C LYS A 142 -6.11 -16.89 -16.44
N LEU A 143 -7.44 -16.91 -16.50
CA LEU A 143 -8.29 -18.06 -16.18
C LEU A 143 -8.27 -18.50 -14.71
N PHE A 144 -7.84 -17.64 -13.78
CA PHE A 144 -8.07 -17.89 -12.35
C PHE A 144 -9.56 -17.76 -12.04
N CYS A 145 -10.11 -18.66 -11.21
CA CYS A 145 -11.54 -18.75 -10.93
C CYS A 145 -12.14 -17.36 -10.63
N PRO A 146 -13.26 -16.93 -11.24
CA PRO A 146 -13.86 -15.60 -11.03
C PRO A 146 -14.47 -15.43 -9.63
N HIS A 147 -14.72 -14.18 -9.21
CA HIS A 147 -15.35 -13.89 -7.91
C HIS A 147 -16.79 -14.40 -7.99
N ASN A 148 -17.15 -15.36 -7.11
CA ASN A 148 -18.55 -15.56 -6.73
C ASN A 148 -18.98 -14.42 -5.80
#